data_AF-A0A3A0F0N1-F1
#
_entry.id   AF-A0A3A0F0N1-F1
#
_cell.length_a   1.000
_cell.length_b   1.000
_cell.length_c   1.000
_cell.angle_alpha   90.00
_cell.angle_beta   90.00
_cell.angle_gamma   90.00
#
_symmetry.space_group_name_H-M   'P 1'
#
loop_
_entity.id
_entity.type
_entity.pdbx_description
1 polymer ?
#
loop_
_entity_poly.entity_id
_entity_poly.type
_entity_poly.pdbx_seq_one_letter_code
_entity_poly.pdbx_strand_id
1 'polypeptide(L)'
;MITAAQLRAARALLNIDQRRLAELCGLSLPTIQRMEASESVIRGNVDSLMKLIAALEAAGIELIGEGAASQCGGRGVRLKTEMSGRPLAGDAAAPET
;
A
#
# COMPACT_ATOMS: atom_id res chain seq x y z
N MET A 1 -5.45 1.51 12.06
CA MET A 1 -4.02 1.57 12.45
C MET A 1 -3.25 0.56 11.60
N ILE A 2 -2.20 0.98 10.89
CA ILE A 2 -1.41 0.17 9.94
C ILE A 2 -0.02 -0.16 10.53
N THR A 3 0.53 -1.35 10.26
CA THR A 3 1.90 -1.71 10.65
C THR A 3 2.89 -1.57 9.50
N ALA A 4 4.18 -1.43 9.81
CA ALA A 4 5.24 -1.43 8.81
C ALA A 4 5.31 -2.74 8.03
N ALA A 5 5.00 -3.87 8.68
CA ALA A 5 4.89 -5.17 8.02
C ALA A 5 3.76 -5.18 6.97
N GLN A 6 2.58 -4.65 7.30
CA GLN A 6 1.48 -4.51 6.34
C GLN A 6 1.85 -3.57 5.19
N LEU A 7 2.56 -2.48 5.45
CA LEU A 7 3.02 -1.58 4.40
C LEU A 7 3.98 -2.27 3.41
N ARG A 8 5.00 -2.96 3.93
CA ARG A 8 5.96 -3.71 3.09
C ARG A 8 5.28 -4.83 2.30
N ALA A 9 4.34 -5.54 2.92
CA ALA A 9 3.57 -6.59 2.26
C ALA A 9 2.68 -6.02 1.13
N ALA A 10 2.00 -4.91 1.37
CA ALA A 10 1.20 -4.23 0.35
C ALA A 10 2.06 -3.81 -0.85
N ARG A 11 3.23 -3.26 -0.59
CA ARG A 11 4.18 -2.89 -1.63
C ARG A 11 4.67 -4.09 -2.44
N ALA A 12 4.96 -5.21 -1.79
CA ALA A 12 5.33 -6.45 -2.46
C ALA A 12 4.20 -7.00 -3.34
N LEU A 13 2.95 -6.96 -2.86
CA LEU A 13 1.78 -7.37 -3.65
C LEU A 13 1.54 -6.49 -4.88
N LEU A 14 1.82 -5.19 -4.78
CA LEU A 14 1.71 -4.24 -5.89
C LEU A 14 2.91 -4.29 -6.84
N ASN A 15 3.98 -5.00 -6.49
CA ASN A 15 5.25 -5.04 -7.23
C ASN A 15 5.83 -3.64 -7.53
N ILE A 16 5.80 -2.73 -6.54
CA ILE A 16 6.34 -1.38 -6.66
C ILE A 16 7.50 -1.12 -5.68
N ASP A 17 8.31 -0.10 -5.96
CA ASP A 17 9.35 0.36 -5.04
C ASP A 17 8.85 1.47 -4.08
N GLN A 18 9.71 1.92 -3.17
CA GLN A 18 9.36 2.95 -2.19
C GLN A 18 9.08 4.32 -2.85
N ARG A 19 9.73 4.62 -3.98
CA ARG A 19 9.56 5.88 -4.70
C ARG A 19 8.18 5.93 -5.34
N ARG A 20 7.80 4.86 -6.03
CA ARG A 20 6.49 4.73 -6.65
C ARG A 20 5.37 4.77 -5.61
N LEU A 21 5.55 4.11 -4.47
CA LEU A 21 4.61 4.22 -3.36
C LEU A 21 4.49 5.66 -2.84
N ALA A 22 5.61 6.38 -2.68
CA ALA A 22 5.60 7.77 -2.25
C ALA A 22 4.81 8.68 -3.21
N GLU A 23 4.98 8.49 -4.52
CA GLU A 23 4.21 9.17 -5.56
C GLU A 23 2.70 8.87 -5.44
N LEU A 24 2.32 7.60 -5.33
CA LEU A 24 0.91 7.19 -5.20
C LEU A 24 0.25 7.79 -3.95
N CYS A 25 0.99 7.90 -2.85
CA CYS A 25 0.50 8.49 -1.60
C CYS A 25 0.55 10.03 -1.58
N GLY A 26 1.23 10.69 -2.53
CA GLY A 26 1.52 12.12 -2.44
C GLY A 26 2.36 12.46 -1.20
N LEU A 27 3.27 11.56 -0.80
CA LEU A 27 4.18 11.72 0.34
C LEU A 27 5.62 11.78 -0.13
N SER A 28 6.52 12.31 0.71
CA SER A 28 7.94 12.30 0.39
C SER A 28 8.56 10.91 0.57
N LEU A 29 9.53 10.54 -0.26
CA LEU A 29 10.27 9.27 -0.12
C LEU A 29 10.84 9.05 1.30
N PRO A 30 11.46 10.05 1.97
CA PRO A 30 11.91 9.88 3.35
C PRO A 30 10.79 9.56 4.33
N THR A 31 9.56 10.00 4.05
CA THR A 31 8.40 9.67 4.88
C THR A 31 8.03 8.20 4.74
N ILE A 32 7.95 7.67 3.51
CA ILE A 32 7.71 6.25 3.28
C ILE A 32 8.81 5.39 3.89
N GLN A 33 10.09 5.77 3.72
CA GLN A 33 11.22 5.06 4.33
C GLN A 33 11.10 4.98 5.86
N ARG A 34 10.77 6.09 6.52
CA ARG A 34 10.55 6.13 7.98
C ARG A 34 9.38 5.26 8.41
N MET A 35 8.29 5.24 7.64
CA MET A 35 7.13 4.40 7.90
C MET A 35 7.49 2.91 7.78
N GLU A 36 8.22 2.50 6.73
CA GLU A 36 8.65 1.11 6.55
C GLU A 36 9.71 0.65 7.56
N ALA A 37 10.52 1.57 8.09
CA ALA A 37 11.52 1.29 9.12
C ALA A 37 10.95 1.16 10.54
N SER A 38 9.65 1.43 10.74
CA SER A 38 9.02 1.30 12.04
C SER A 38 8.95 -0.18 12.48
N GLU A 39 9.23 -0.47 13.75
CA GLU A 39 9.24 -1.85 14.27
C GLU A 39 7.83 -2.46 14.41
N SER A 40 6.79 -1.63 14.51
CA SER A 40 5.42 -2.08 14.77
C SER A 40 4.36 -1.25 14.02
N VAL A 41 3.44 -0.61 14.74
CA VAL A 41 2.44 0.31 14.20
C VAL A 41 3.15 1.58 13.75
N ILE A 42 2.84 2.03 12.53
CA ILE A 42 3.41 3.25 11.98
C ILE A 42 2.85 4.43 12.79
N ARG A 43 3.74 5.20 13.43
CA ARG A 43 3.40 6.44 14.12
C ARG A 43 3.63 7.61 13.19
N GLY A 44 2.65 8.48 13.05
CA GLY A 44 2.72 9.64 12.17
C GLY A 44 1.49 10.53 12.30
N ASN A 45 1.48 11.65 11.58
CA ASN A 45 0.29 12.49 11.51
C ASN A 45 -0.86 11.74 10.79
N VAL A 46 -2.10 12.07 11.18
CA VAL A 46 -3.29 11.38 10.67
C VAL A 46 -3.45 11.58 9.16
N ASP A 47 -3.15 12.78 8.64
CA ASP A 47 -3.25 13.10 7.22
C ASP A 47 -2.39 12.17 6.34
N SER A 48 -1.14 11.94 6.72
CA SER A 48 -0.23 11.06 5.96
C SER A 48 -0.68 9.61 6.03
N LEU A 49 -1.20 9.16 7.17
CA LEU A 49 -1.75 7.81 7.31
C LEU A 49 -3.01 7.62 6.46
N MET A 50 -3.87 8.64 6.39
CA MET A 50 -5.06 8.62 5.53
C MET A 50 -4.69 8.58 4.04
N LYS A 51 -3.74 9.42 3.61
CA LYS A 51 -3.20 9.40 2.25
C LYS A 51 -2.61 8.05 1.87
N LEU A 52 -1.85 7.44 2.79
CA LEU A 52 -1.27 6.12 2.60
C LEU A 52 -2.35 5.05 2.40
N ILE A 53 -3.33 4.99 3.30
CA ILE A 53 -4.41 3.99 3.24
C ILE A 53 -5.23 4.17 1.96
N ALA A 54 -5.63 5.42 1.64
CA ALA A 54 -6.41 5.72 0.44
C ALA A 54 -5.66 5.34 -0.85
N ALA A 55 -4.35 5.59 -0.92
CA ALA A 55 -3.53 5.22 -2.08
C ALA A 55 -3.41 3.71 -2.24
N LEU A 56 -3.20 2.97 -1.15
CA LEU A 56 -3.18 1.50 -1.18
C LEU A 56 -4.53 0.95 -1.61
N GLU A 57 -5.62 1.48 -1.07
CA GLU A 57 -6.98 1.09 -1.44
C GLU A 57 -7.30 1.34 -2.90
N ALA A 58 -6.88 2.48 -3.44
CA ALA A 58 -7.04 2.84 -4.84
C ALA A 58 -6.16 1.99 -5.77
N ALA A 59 -5.01 1.52 -5.28
CA ALA A 59 -4.12 0.59 -5.99
C ALA A 59 -4.60 -0.87 -5.95
N GLY A 60 -5.73 -1.16 -5.30
CA GLY A 60 -6.31 -2.51 -5.25
C GLY A 60 -5.90 -3.34 -4.04
N ILE A 61 -5.29 -2.72 -3.02
CA ILE A 61 -4.97 -3.36 -1.74
C ILE A 61 -6.11 -3.19 -0.74
N GLU A 62 -6.37 -4.24 0.03
CA GLU A 62 -7.20 -4.18 1.22
C GLU A 62 -6.38 -4.56 2.45
N LEU A 63 -6.40 -3.69 3.46
CA LEU A 63 -5.71 -3.90 4.73
C LEU A 63 -6.65 -4.60 5.72
N ILE A 64 -6.24 -5.77 6.19
CA ILE A 64 -7.00 -6.55 7.17
C ILE A 64 -6.57 -6.11 8.57
N GLY A 65 -7.50 -5.58 9.35
CA GLY A 65 -7.30 -5.20 10.74
C GLY A 65 -7.37 -6.38 11.71
N GLU A 66 -6.90 -6.16 12.94
CA GLU A 66 -7.02 -7.10 14.05
C GLU A 66 -8.51 -7.22 14.45
N GLY A 67 -9.21 -8.20 13.88
CA GLY A 67 -10.67 -8.38 14.04
C GLY A 67 -11.49 -8.21 12.76
N ALA A 68 -10.87 -7.84 11.63
CA ALA A 68 -11.54 -7.94 10.34
C ALA A 68 -11.77 -9.41 9.96
N ALA A 69 -12.79 -9.67 9.13
CA ALA A 69 -13.16 -11.02 8.71
C ALA A 69 -11.97 -11.74 8.03
N SER A 70 -11.31 -12.57 8.81
CA SER A 70 -10.20 -13.44 8.44
C SER A 70 -10.42 -14.73 9.21
N GLN A 71 -10.32 -15.89 8.54
CA GLN A 71 -10.70 -17.18 9.15
C GLN A 71 -9.94 -17.48 10.46
N CYS A 72 -8.71 -16.98 10.60
CA CYS A 72 -7.89 -17.13 11.80
C CYS A 72 -7.62 -15.79 12.52
N GLY A 73 -8.27 -14.69 12.09
CA GLY A 73 -8.01 -13.35 12.59
C GLY A 73 -6.66 -12.77 12.16
N GLY A 74 -6.19 -11.76 12.91
CA GLY A 74 -4.88 -11.13 12.72
C GLY A 74 -4.82 -10.05 11.63
N ARG A 75 -3.75 -9.27 11.68
CA ARG A 75 -3.47 -8.21 10.71
C ARG A 75 -2.90 -8.79 9.43
N GLY A 76 -3.37 -8.32 8.28
CA GLY A 76 -2.97 -8.85 6.99
C GLY A 76 -3.14 -7.85 5.86
N VAL A 77 -2.83 -8.30 4.65
CA VAL A 77 -2.98 -7.54 3.41
C VAL A 77 -3.46 -8.51 2.34
N ARG A 78 -4.43 -8.09 1.53
CA ARG A 78 -4.90 -8.87 0.38
C ARG A 78 -5.12 -7.98 -0.84
N LEU A 79 -5.19 -8.61 -2.01
CA LEU A 79 -5.69 -7.98 -3.23
C LEU A 79 -7.22 -7.94 -3.20
N LYS A 80 -7.82 -6.84 -3.68
CA LYS A 80 -9.26 -6.74 -3.88
C LYS A 80 -9.68 -7.63 -5.06
N THR A 81 -10.82 -8.32 -4.91
CA THR A 81 -11.35 -9.23 -5.95
C THR A 81 -11.78 -8.49 -7.21
N GLU A 82 -12.21 -7.23 -7.05
CA GLU A 82 -12.62 -6.35 -8.15
C GLU A 82 -11.38 -5.72 -8.80
N MET A 83 -10.59 -6.53 -9.49
CA MET A 83 -9.63 -6.03 -10.48
C MET A 83 -10.38 -5.76 -11.80
N SER A 84 -11.35 -4.84 -11.77
CA SER A 84 -11.99 -4.32 -12.99
C SER A 84 -11.02 -3.38 -13.72
N GLY A 85 -10.02 -3.96 -14.38
CA GLY A 85 -9.46 -3.48 -15.65
C GLY A 85 -8.86 -2.08 -15.69
N ARG A 86 -8.17 -1.59 -14.65
CA ARG A 86 -7.33 -0.40 -14.80
C ARG A 86 -5.87 -0.82 -14.97
N PRO A 87 -5.25 -0.58 -16.14
CA PRO A 87 -3.81 -0.81 -16.30
C PRO A 87 -3.07 -0.03 -15.23
N LEU A 88 -2.16 -0.71 -14.51
CA LEU A 88 -1.21 -0.04 -13.63
C LEU A 88 -0.42 0.94 -14.52
N ALA A 89 -0.51 2.23 -14.21
CA ALA A 89 0.22 3.27 -14.93
C ALA A 89 1.73 2.96 -14.83
N GLY A 90 2.24 2.33 -15.87
CA GLY A 90 3.53 1.63 -15.92
C GLY A 90 3.63 0.61 -17.06
N ASP A 91 2.50 0.07 -17.56
CA ASP A 91 2.48 -0.93 -18.65
C ASP A 91 2.33 -0.34 -20.06
N ALA A 92 2.55 0.98 -20.22
CA ALA A 92 2.66 1.59 -21.54
C ALA A 92 4.06 1.29 -22.11
N ALA A 93 4.29 0.03 -22.47
CA ALA A 93 5.35 -0.33 -23.39
C ALA A 93 5.09 0.37 -24.74
N ALA A 94 6.14 1.00 -25.26
CA ALA A 94 6.12 1.83 -26.45
C ALA A 94 5.49 1.12 -27.67
N PRO A 95 4.87 1.85 -28.61
CA PRO A 95 4.44 1.27 -29.87
C PRO A 95 5.67 0.75 -30.62
N GLU A 96 5.68 -0.56 -30.89
CA GLU A 96 6.63 -1.15 -31.84
C GLU A 96 6.38 -0.51 -33.22
N THR A 97 7.46 -0.02 -33.82
CA THR A 97 7.55 0.67 -35.11
C THR A 97 7.06 -0.17 -36.28
#